data_AF-G8IJA5-F1
#
_entry.id   AF-G8IJA5-F1
#
_cell.length_a   1.000
_cell.length_b   1.000
_cell.length_c   1.000
_cell.angle_alpha   90.00
_cell.angle_beta   90.00
_cell.angle_gamma   90.00
#
_symmetry.space_group_name_H-M   'P 1'
#
loop_
_entity.id
_entity.type
_entity.pdbx_description
1 polymer ?
#
loop_
_entity_poly.entity_id
_entity_poly.type
_entity_poly.pdbx_seq_one_letter_code
_entity_poly.pdbx_strand_id
1 'polypeptide(L)'
;RFVDYYMVDGYNDSTEKEAFPNYSFVRAHDSEVQTVIAQIVSDLYPDVENSLAPTTEQLAAAFKVYNEDENLADKKYTQYNMPSAYA
;
A
#
# COMPACT_ATOMS: atom_id res chain seq x y z
N ARG A 1 19.66 -11.73 -16.48
CA ARG A 1 18.86 -12.41 -15.44
C ARG A 1 18.70 -11.61 -14.16
N PHE A 2 19.70 -10.89 -13.65
CA PHE A 2 19.50 -10.01 -12.48
C PHE A 2 18.72 -8.72 -12.83
N VAL A 3 19.10 -8.04 -13.92
CA VAL A 3 18.39 -6.87 -14.47
C VAL A 3 16.99 -7.14 -15.05
N ASP A 4 16.57 -8.42 -15.11
CA ASP A 4 15.25 -8.77 -15.63
C ASP A 4 14.15 -8.60 -14.55
N TYR A 5 14.53 -8.50 -13.25
CA TYR A 5 13.59 -8.43 -12.12
C TYR A 5 13.88 -7.31 -11.11
N TYR A 6 15.14 -6.85 -10.98
CA TYR A 6 15.52 -5.82 -10.00
C TYR A 6 16.43 -4.76 -10.64
N MET A 7 16.25 -3.50 -10.25
CA MET A 7 17.04 -2.36 -10.76
C MET A 7 18.46 -2.28 -10.18
N VAL A 8 18.70 -2.84 -8.98
CA VAL A 8 20.00 -2.80 -8.27
C VAL A 8 20.26 -4.16 -7.61
N ASP A 9 21.51 -4.65 -7.66
CA ASP A 9 21.93 -5.90 -7.01
C ASP A 9 22.35 -5.69 -5.57
N GLY A 10 21.46 -6.00 -4.62
CA GLY A 10 21.75 -5.93 -3.19
C GLY A 10 22.59 -7.08 -2.63
N TYR A 11 22.90 -8.13 -3.40
CA TYR A 11 23.75 -9.24 -2.96
C TYR A 11 25.23 -8.99 -3.21
N ASN A 12 25.56 -8.35 -4.33
CA ASN A 12 26.95 -8.02 -4.70
C ASN A 12 27.06 -6.58 -5.23
N ASP A 13 26.84 -5.61 -4.34
CA ASP A 13 26.87 -4.17 -4.64
C ASP A 13 28.26 -3.55 -4.42
N SER A 14 29.27 -4.02 -5.15
CA SER A 14 30.65 -3.52 -5.02
C SER A 14 31.04 -2.47 -6.07
N THR A 15 30.09 -2.01 -6.89
CA THR A 15 30.34 -1.09 -8.01
C THR A 15 29.80 0.30 -7.70
N GLU A 16 30.53 1.36 -8.07
CA GLU A 16 30.11 2.72 -7.73
C GLU A 16 29.27 3.42 -8.82
N LYS A 17 29.24 2.88 -10.06
CA LYS A 17 28.74 3.63 -11.24
C LYS A 17 27.94 2.81 -12.25
N GLU A 18 27.56 1.58 -11.90
CA GLU A 18 26.79 0.70 -12.80
C GLU A 18 25.28 0.78 -12.54
N ALA A 19 24.86 0.98 -11.29
CA ALA A 19 23.45 1.10 -10.93
C ALA A 19 22.83 2.43 -11.40
N PHE A 20 21.61 2.37 -11.92
CA PHE A 20 20.84 3.57 -12.27
C PHE A 20 20.31 4.26 -10.99
N PRO A 21 20.52 5.58 -10.83
CA PRO A 21 19.92 6.33 -9.72
C PRO A 21 18.40 6.17 -9.69
N ASN A 22 17.84 5.86 -8.52
CA ASN A 22 16.40 5.65 -8.35
C ASN A 22 15.96 6.02 -6.92
N TYR A 23 14.64 6.14 -6.75
CA TYR A 23 13.98 6.23 -5.45
C TYR A 23 12.94 5.12 -5.38
N SER A 24 12.89 4.42 -4.25
CA SER A 24 11.93 3.35 -3.98
C SER A 24 11.13 3.66 -2.72
N PHE A 25 9.88 3.22 -2.71
CA PHE A 25 8.96 3.37 -1.58
C PHE A 25 8.19 2.07 -1.38
N VAL A 26 7.79 1.80 -0.14
CA VAL A 26 6.92 0.65 0.18
C VAL A 26 5.48 0.97 -0.23
N ARG A 27 5.00 2.18 0.06
CA ARG A 27 3.66 2.69 -0.33
C ARG A 27 3.69 4.20 -0.59
N ALA A 28 2.65 4.68 -1.27
CA ALA A 28 2.44 6.09 -1.58
C ALA A 28 0.96 6.48 -1.44
N HIS A 29 0.65 7.77 -1.47
CA HIS A 29 -0.73 8.26 -1.36
C HIS A 29 -1.70 7.68 -2.41
N ASP A 30 -1.17 7.32 -3.57
CA ASP A 30 -1.83 6.76 -4.75
C ASP A 30 -1.53 5.26 -4.96
N SER A 31 -0.66 4.67 -4.14
CA SER A 31 -0.31 3.25 -4.19
C SER A 31 -0.79 2.53 -2.94
N GLU A 32 -1.79 1.66 -3.11
CA GLU A 32 -2.37 0.80 -2.07
C GLU A 32 -3.12 1.50 -0.91
N VAL A 33 -3.48 2.78 -1.08
CA VAL A 33 -4.35 3.51 -0.14
C VAL A 33 -5.74 3.73 -0.73
N GLN A 34 -5.83 4.33 -1.93
CA GLN A 34 -7.11 4.69 -2.56
C GLN A 34 -8.01 3.47 -2.82
N THR A 35 -7.45 2.39 -3.35
CA THR A 35 -8.19 1.16 -3.64
C THR A 35 -8.60 0.40 -2.39
N VAL A 36 -7.79 0.44 -1.32
CA VAL A 36 -8.12 -0.19 -0.03
C VAL A 36 -9.29 0.54 0.64
N ILE A 37 -9.25 1.88 0.68
CA ILE A 37 -10.36 2.67 1.23
C ILE A 37 -11.64 2.44 0.42
N ALA A 38 -11.55 2.42 -0.92
CA ALA A 38 -12.71 2.12 -1.77
C ALA A 38 -13.27 0.71 -1.52
N GLN A 39 -12.41 -0.29 -1.29
CA GLN A 39 -12.87 -1.64 -0.93
C GLN A 39 -13.62 -1.64 0.41
N ILE A 40 -13.10 -0.94 1.42
CA ILE A 40 -13.79 -0.82 2.72
C ILE A 40 -15.15 -0.12 2.56
N VAL A 41 -15.22 0.93 1.73
CA VAL A 41 -16.50 1.60 1.41
C VAL A 41 -17.48 0.62 0.76
N SER A 42 -17.05 -0.15 -0.25
CA SER A 42 -17.89 -1.17 -0.90
C SER A 42 -18.39 -2.24 0.08
N ASP A 43 -17.54 -2.68 1.01
CA ASP A 43 -17.89 -3.69 2.02
C ASP A 43 -18.92 -3.15 3.03
N LEU A 44 -18.82 -1.86 3.42
CA LEU A 44 -19.74 -1.22 4.36
C LEU A 44 -21.06 -0.76 3.72
N TYR A 45 -21.02 -0.39 2.44
CA TYR A 45 -22.14 0.17 1.70
C TYR A 45 -22.30 -0.56 0.35
N PRO A 46 -22.92 -1.75 0.34
CA PRO A 46 -23.00 -2.59 -0.87
C PRO A 46 -23.71 -1.95 -2.06
N ASP A 47 -24.61 -0.99 -1.79
CA ASP A 47 -25.38 -0.27 -2.80
C ASP A 47 -24.71 1.03 -3.27
N VAL A 48 -23.46 1.30 -2.87
CA VAL A 48 -22.74 2.51 -3.29
C VAL A 48 -22.47 2.48 -4.79
N GLU A 49 -22.89 3.53 -5.51
CA GLU A 49 -22.72 3.60 -6.97
C GLU A 49 -21.24 3.73 -7.36
N ASN A 50 -20.45 4.46 -6.57
CA ASN A 50 -19.02 4.66 -6.81
C ASN A 50 -18.21 4.77 -5.52
N SER A 51 -17.60 3.67 -5.08
CA SER A 51 -16.76 3.65 -3.87
C SER A 51 -15.41 4.35 -4.02
N LEU A 52 -14.99 4.70 -5.25
CA LEU A 52 -13.81 5.54 -5.50
C LEU A 52 -14.11 7.04 -5.33
N ALA A 53 -15.39 7.42 -5.20
CA ALA A 53 -15.84 8.78 -4.91
C ALA A 53 -16.84 8.79 -3.74
N PRO A 54 -16.43 8.36 -2.54
CA PRO A 54 -17.31 8.26 -1.39
C PRO A 54 -17.74 9.64 -0.86
N THR A 55 -18.90 9.70 -0.18
CA THR A 55 -19.24 10.88 0.63
C THR A 55 -18.29 11.02 1.81
N THR A 56 -18.25 12.21 2.43
CA THR A 56 -17.43 12.46 3.62
C THR A 56 -17.74 11.47 4.76
N GLU A 57 -19.02 11.12 4.94
CA GLU A 57 -19.46 10.17 5.96
C GLU A 57 -18.97 8.75 5.66
N GLN A 58 -19.09 8.31 4.39
CA GLN A 58 -18.60 7.00 3.96
C GLN A 58 -17.08 6.90 4.10
N LEU A 59 -16.37 7.98 3.73
CA LEU A 59 -14.93 8.07 3.86
C LEU A 59 -14.48 8.01 5.33
N ALA A 60 -15.16 8.74 6.21
CA ALA A 60 -14.86 8.72 7.66
C ALA A 60 -15.10 7.33 8.27
N ALA A 61 -16.18 6.66 7.88
CA ALA A 61 -16.46 5.30 8.32
C ALA A 61 -15.39 4.31 7.83
N ALA A 62 -14.96 4.43 6.57
CA ALA A 62 -13.91 3.59 6.00
C ALA A 62 -12.55 3.80 6.69
N PHE A 63 -12.17 5.06 6.98
CA PHE A 63 -10.92 5.33 7.70
C PHE A 63 -10.93 4.78 9.12
N LYS A 64 -12.08 4.76 9.80
CA LYS A 64 -12.19 4.12 11.12
C LYS A 64 -11.86 2.63 11.04
N VAL A 65 -12.45 1.91 10.09
CA VAL A 65 -12.18 0.48 9.87
C VAL A 65 -10.72 0.26 9.46
N TYR A 66 -10.19 1.07 8.55
CA TYR A 66 -8.80 1.00 8.12
C TYR A 66 -7.84 1.14 9.31
N ASN A 67 -8.04 2.15 10.15
CA ASN A 67 -7.16 2.40 11.31
C ASN A 67 -7.28 1.30 12.36
N GLU A 68 -8.47 0.75 12.58
CA GLU A 68 -8.66 -0.39 13.49
C GLU A 68 -7.93 -1.63 12.95
N ASP A 69 -8.06 -1.92 11.65
CA ASP A 69 -7.38 -3.04 10.97
C ASP A 69 -5.84 -2.89 10.96
N GLU A 70 -5.34 -1.66 10.84
CA GLU A 70 -3.89 -1.37 10.92
C GLU A 70 -3.28 -1.79 12.26
N ASN A 71 -4.07 -1.86 13.32
CA ASN A 71 -3.61 -2.29 14.64
C ASN A 71 -3.73 -3.79 14.89
N LEU A 72 -4.37 -4.54 13.98
CA LEU A 72 -4.53 -5.99 14.10
C LEU A 72 -3.28 -6.74 13.64
N ALA A 73 -3.03 -7.89 14.28
CA ALA A 73 -2.03 -8.85 13.83
C ALA A 73 -2.50 -9.65 12.61
N ASP A 74 -3.78 -10.00 12.58
CA ASP A 74 -4.47 -10.60 11.43
C ASP A 74 -5.32 -9.51 10.75
N LYS A 75 -4.82 -9.03 9.63
CA LYS A 75 -5.30 -7.87 8.88
C LYS A 75 -6.15 -8.33 7.71
N LYS A 76 -7.32 -7.69 7.54
CA LYS A 76 -8.19 -7.90 6.39
C LYS A 76 -7.88 -6.93 5.24
N TYR A 77 -7.51 -5.69 5.55
CA TYR A 77 -7.40 -4.62 4.55
C TYR A 77 -6.00 -4.01 4.45
N THR A 78 -5.33 -3.85 5.59
CA THR A 78 -4.04 -3.17 5.71
C THR A 78 -2.87 -4.14 5.50
N GLN A 79 -1.73 -3.58 5.10
CA GLN A 79 -0.55 -4.35 4.74
C GLN A 79 0.11 -4.98 5.96
N TYR A 80 0.61 -6.20 5.77
CA TYR A 80 1.43 -6.90 6.74
C TYR A 80 2.88 -6.43 6.71
N ASN A 81 3.57 -6.59 7.84
CA ASN A 81 5.03 -6.48 7.93
C ASN A 81 5.62 -5.14 7.46
N MET A 82 4.86 -4.04 7.54
CA MET A 82 5.34 -2.70 7.20
C MET A 82 6.67 -2.36 7.90
N PRO A 83 6.89 -2.63 9.20
CA PRO A 83 8.18 -2.39 9.84
C PRO A 83 9.34 -3.16 9.19
N SER A 84 9.10 -4.41 8.77
CA SER A 84 10.12 -5.23 8.11
C SER A 84 10.40 -4.80 6.67
N ALA A 85 9.40 -4.28 5.96
CA ALA A 85 9.58 -3.75 4.60
C ALA A 85 10.41 -2.46 4.58
N TYR A 86 10.46 -1.72 5.69
CA TYR A 86 11.27 -0.52 5.86
C TYR A 86 12.68 -0.76 6.45
N ALA A 87 12.92 -1.93 7.06
CA ALA A 87 14.16 -2.26 7.75
C ALA A 87 15.25 -2.79 6.80
#